data_AF-A0A536HSH6-F1
#
_entry.id   AF-A0A536HSH6-F1
#
_cell.length_a   1.000
_cell.length_b   1.000
_cell.length_c   1.000
_cell.angle_alpha   90.00
_cell.angle_beta   90.00
_cell.angle_gamma   90.00
#
_symmetry.space_group_name_H-M   'P 1'
#
loop_
_entity.id
_entity.type
_entity.pdbx_description
1 polymer ?
#
loop_
_entity_poly.entity_id
_entity_poly.type
_entity_poly.pdbx_seq_one_letter_code
_entity_poly.pdbx_strand_id
1 'polypeptide(L)'
;MDFREYLKRKCREQNISLHRLAVRCDLNQIYFYQAVNKNKENPPPWVLRRAAPHLGVTYVELMIAAGHLTEEDLREYSGRTPAREREREPAKVGV
;
A
#
# COMPACT_ATOMS: atom_id res chain seq x y z
N MET A 1 1.23 -4.46 16.04
CA MET A 1 2.43 -3.68 15.69
C MET A 1 2.00 -2.25 15.40
N ASP A 2 2.77 -1.26 15.83
CA ASP A 2 2.54 0.14 15.47
C ASP A 2 2.92 0.38 13.99
N PHE A 3 2.02 0.98 13.21
CA PHE A 3 2.25 1.28 11.79
C PHE A 3 3.47 2.18 11.58
N ARG A 4 3.75 3.08 12.53
CA ARG A 4 4.95 3.92 12.45
C ARG A 4 6.24 3.10 12.54
N GLU A 5 6.27 2.06 13.35
CA GLU A 5 7.43 1.18 13.44
C GLU A 5 7.62 0.36 12.16
N TYR A 6 6.52 -0.10 11.56
CA TYR A 6 6.53 -0.69 10.22
C TYR A 6 7.15 0.25 9.19
N LEU A 7 6.72 1.52 9.17
CA LEU A 7 7.27 2.54 8.25
C LEU A 7 8.76 2.77 8.46
N LYS A 8 9.23 2.89 9.70
CA LYS A 8 10.65 3.07 9.99
C LYS A 8 11.49 1.90 9.48
N ARG A 9 11.00 0.67 9.65
CA ARG A 9 11.66 -0.53 9.13
C ARG A 9 11.76 -0.47 7.61
N LYS A 10 10.67 -0.16 6.90
CA LYS A 10 10.67 0.01 5.44
C LYS A 10 11.56 1.14 4.97
N CYS A 11 11.63 2.25 5.70
CA CYS A 11 12.58 3.33 5.41
C CYS A 11 14.04 2.83 5.51
N ARG A 12 14.36 2.05 6.55
CA ARG A 12 15.70 1.48 6.74
C ARG A 12 16.08 0.51 5.60
N GLU A 13 15.15 -0.34 5.17
CA GLU A 13 15.35 -1.22 4.00
C GLU A 13 15.67 -0.44 2.72
N GLN A 14 15.11 0.76 2.57
CA GLN A 14 15.34 1.66 1.44
C GLN A 14 16.47 2.68 1.65
N ASN A 15 17.24 2.57 2.74
CA ASN A 15 18.30 3.51 3.12
C ASN A 15 17.84 4.99 3.17
N ILE A 16 16.63 5.23 3.68
CA ILE A 16 16.08 6.58 3.90
C ILE A 16 15.61 6.78 5.34
N SER A 17 15.51 8.04 5.76
CA SER A 17 14.84 8.41 7.00
C SER A 17 13.35 8.67 6.78
N LEU A 18 12.57 8.65 7.87
CA LEU A 18 11.15 9.01 7.83
C LEU A 18 10.94 10.46 7.34
N HIS A 19 11.87 11.36 7.69
CA HIS A 19 11.89 12.72 7.16
C HIS A 19 12.12 12.73 5.64
N ARG A 20 13.09 11.96 5.14
CA ARG A 20 13.38 11.88 3.71
C ARG A 20 12.22 11.27 2.94
N LEU A 21 11.48 10.33 3.53
CA LEU A 21 10.23 9.82 2.97
C LEU A 21 9.18 10.93 2.82
N ALA A 22 8.96 11.75 3.85
CA ALA A 22 8.02 12.87 3.79
C ALA A 22 8.33 13.84 2.63
N VAL A 23 9.63 14.15 2.46
CA VAL A 23 10.11 14.98 1.34
C VAL A 23 9.84 14.31 0.00
N ARG A 24 10.13 13.00 -0.15
CA ARG A 24 9.89 12.25 -1.39
C ARG A 24 8.41 12.16 -1.75
N CYS A 25 7.54 12.07 -0.75
CA CYS A 25 6.09 12.09 -0.94
C CYS A 25 5.55 13.48 -1.33
N ASP A 26 6.39 14.52 -1.36
CA ASP A 26 5.98 15.91 -1.56
C ASP A 26 4.88 16.32 -0.55
N LEU A 27 5.14 16.06 0.73
CA LEU A 27 4.22 16.36 1.83
C LEU A 27 4.85 17.31 2.82
N ASN A 28 4.02 18.20 3.37
CA ASN A 28 4.39 18.98 4.53
C ASN A 28 4.80 18.02 5.66
N GLN A 29 5.97 18.26 6.26
CA GLN A 29 6.52 17.38 7.27
C GLN A 29 5.60 17.22 8.49
N ILE A 30 5.02 18.31 9.00
CA ILE A 30 4.12 18.25 10.16
C ILE A 30 2.91 17.39 9.82
N TYR A 31 2.30 17.64 8.66
CA TYR A 31 1.17 16.85 8.19
C TYR A 31 1.51 15.36 8.05
N PHE A 32 2.65 15.03 7.44
CA PHE A 32 3.07 13.64 7.26
C PHE A 32 3.22 12.92 8.61
N TYR A 33 3.89 13.55 9.58
CA TYR A 33 4.06 12.96 10.91
C TYR A 33 2.74 12.82 11.65
N GLN A 34 1.81 13.78 11.52
CA GLN A 34 0.45 13.64 12.07
C GLN A 34 -0.29 12.47 11.43
N ALA A 35 -0.20 12.30 10.11
CA ALA A 35 -0.87 11.23 9.40
C ALA A 35 -0.37 9.83 9.80
N VAL A 36 0.95 9.66 10.01
CA VAL A 36 1.54 8.34 10.29
C VAL A 36 1.62 7.96 11.77
N ASN A 37 1.34 8.89 12.68
CA ASN A 37 1.57 8.73 14.13
C ASN A 37 0.28 8.82 14.96
N LYS A 38 -0.88 9.06 14.33
CA LYS A 38 -2.16 9.15 15.04
C LYS A 38 -2.61 7.78 15.52
N ASN A 39 -2.45 7.52 16.82
CA ASN A 39 -2.84 6.27 17.52
C ASN A 39 -4.33 5.88 17.40
N LYS A 40 -5.19 6.70 16.78
CA LYS A 40 -6.63 6.45 16.63
C LYS A 40 -7.13 6.41 15.18
N GLU A 41 -6.35 6.90 14.23
CA GLU A 41 -6.76 7.00 12.83
C GLU A 41 -5.65 6.51 11.93
N ASN A 42 -5.98 5.56 11.04
CA ASN A 42 -5.05 5.09 10.04
C ASN A 42 -4.68 6.26 9.10
N PRO A 43 -3.42 6.34 8.63
CA PRO A 43 -3.00 7.37 7.68
C PRO A 43 -3.91 7.38 6.45
N PRO A 44 -4.29 8.54 5.90
CA PRO A 44 -5.21 8.60 4.77
C PRO A 44 -4.70 7.78 3.56
N PRO A 45 -5.58 7.09 2.81
CA PRO A 45 -5.17 6.22 1.70
C PRO A 45 -4.29 6.93 0.65
N TRP A 46 -4.52 8.21 0.40
CA TRP A 46 -3.70 8.98 -0.54
C TRP A 46 -2.27 9.23 -0.05
N VAL A 47 -2.05 9.34 1.28
CA VAL A 47 -0.70 9.43 1.88
C VAL A 47 0.03 8.11 1.66
N LEU A 48 -0.67 6.99 1.87
CA LEU A 48 -0.14 5.64 1.64
C LEU A 48 0.25 5.41 0.18
N ARG A 49 -0.60 5.87 -0.75
CA ARG A 49 -0.34 5.81 -2.20
C ARG A 49 0.94 6.53 -2.60
N ARG A 50 1.23 7.69 -2.00
CA ARG A 50 2.48 8.44 -2.27
C ARG A 50 3.69 7.79 -1.62
N ALA A 51 3.55 7.17 -0.45
CA ALA A 51 4.67 6.57 0.28
C ALA A 51 5.13 5.24 -0.34
N ALA A 52 4.21 4.42 -0.84
CA ALA A 52 4.48 3.06 -1.30
C ALA A 52 5.67 2.95 -2.30
N PRO A 53 5.76 3.78 -3.38
CA PRO A 53 6.87 3.71 -4.33
C PRO A 53 8.24 3.97 -3.70
N HIS A 54 8.31 4.75 -2.63
CA HIS A 54 9.56 5.10 -1.93
C HIS A 54 9.96 4.07 -0.86
N LEU A 55 9.09 3.12 -0.58
CA LEU A 55 9.25 2.08 0.43
C LEU A 55 9.50 0.69 -0.17
N GLY A 56 9.45 0.56 -1.51
CA GLY A 56 9.64 -0.71 -2.20
C GLY A 56 8.52 -1.71 -1.94
N VAL A 57 7.30 -1.23 -1.68
CA VAL A 57 6.10 -2.04 -1.47
C VAL A 57 4.97 -1.51 -2.33
N THR A 58 3.99 -2.34 -2.60
CA THR A 58 2.76 -1.95 -3.29
C THR A 58 1.87 -1.10 -2.38
N TYR A 59 0.99 -0.33 -3.00
CA TYR A 59 -0.04 0.43 -2.30
C TYR A 59 -0.93 -0.48 -1.43
N VAL A 60 -1.29 -1.66 -1.94
CA VAL A 60 -2.15 -2.62 -1.23
C VAL A 60 -1.45 -3.16 0.02
N GLU A 61 -0.18 -3.55 -0.08
CA GLU A 61 0.59 -3.98 1.11
C GLU A 61 0.64 -2.88 2.18
N LEU A 62 0.77 -1.62 1.77
CA LEU A 62 0.79 -0.49 2.71
C LEU A 62 -0.59 -0.25 3.35
N MET A 63 -1.68 -0.45 2.60
CA MET A 63 -3.05 -0.38 3.10
C MET A 63 -3.33 -1.46 4.14
N ILE A 64 -2.84 -2.68 3.92
CA ILE A 64 -2.95 -3.78 4.90
C ILE A 64 -2.14 -3.46 6.15
N ALA A 65 -0.88 -3.05 5.98
CA ALA A 65 -0.01 -2.71 7.10
C ALA A 65 -0.56 -1.55 7.95
N ALA A 66 -1.26 -0.61 7.32
CA ALA A 66 -1.93 0.51 7.98
C ALA A 66 -3.30 0.14 8.58
N GLY A 67 -3.80 -1.08 8.37
CA GLY A 67 -5.09 -1.54 8.91
C GLY A 67 -6.31 -1.04 8.15
N HIS A 68 -6.16 -0.58 6.90
CA HIS A 68 -7.30 -0.23 6.03
C HIS A 68 -7.92 -1.43 5.33
N LEU A 69 -7.13 -2.46 5.09
CA LEU A 69 -7.56 -3.68 4.42
C LEU A 69 -7.10 -4.89 5.23
N THR A 70 -7.92 -5.92 5.20
CA THR A 70 -7.65 -7.25 5.75
C THR A 70 -7.49 -8.25 4.62
N GLU A 71 -6.95 -9.43 4.92
CA GLU A 71 -6.89 -10.53 3.96
C GLU A 71 -8.29 -11.04 3.57
N GLU A 72 -9.28 -10.87 4.46
CA GLU A 72 -10.67 -11.21 4.19
C GLU A 72 -11.27 -10.27 3.14
N ASP A 73 -11.01 -8.95 3.23
CA ASP A 73 -11.44 -7.97 2.22
C ASP A 73 -10.92 -8.34 0.82
N LEU A 74 -9.67 -8.80 0.74
CA LEU A 74 -9.07 -9.23 -0.53
C LEU A 74 -9.67 -10.54 -1.05
N ARG A 75 -10.03 -11.45 -0.15
CA ARG A 75 -10.70 -12.72 -0.50
C ARG A 75 -12.10 -12.47 -1.01
N GLU A 76 -12.84 -11.56 -0.39
CA GLU A 76 -14.16 -11.14 -0.87
C GLU A 76 -14.06 -10.49 -2.25
N TYR A 77 -13.10 -9.58 -2.45
CA TYR A 77 -12.89 -8.93 -3.73
C TYR A 77 -12.54 -9.91 -4.85
N SER A 78 -11.61 -10.84 -4.60
CA SER A 78 -11.20 -11.85 -5.60
C SER A 78 -12.33 -12.83 -5.93
N GLY A 79 -13.14 -13.21 -4.94
CA GLY A 79 -14.33 -14.04 -5.13
C GLY A 79 -15.46 -13.37 -5.93
N ARG A 80 -15.46 -12.03 -6.04
CA ARG A 80 -16.42 -11.25 -6.82
C ARG A 80 -16.07 -11.08 -8.29
N THR A 81 -14.95 -11.64 -8.77
CA THR A 81 -14.58 -11.52 -10.19
C THR A 81 -15.72 -12.05 -11.06
N PRO A 82 -16.46 -11.19 -11.82
CA PRO A 82 -17.40 -11.71 -12.81
C PRO A 82 -16.58 -12.50 -13.82
N ALA A 83 -17.11 -13.64 -14.28
CA ALA A 83 -16.48 -14.62 -15.17
C ALA A 83 -16.01 -14.09 -16.55
N ARG A 84 -15.74 -12.79 -16.72
CA ARG A 84 -15.48 -12.12 -17.99
C ARG A 84 -14.07 -12.29 -18.56
N GLU A 85 -13.14 -12.92 -17.85
CA GLU A 85 -11.75 -13.05 -18.34
C GLU A 85 -11.29 -14.50 -18.56
N ARG A 86 -12.19 -15.49 -18.45
CA ARG A 86 -11.89 -16.90 -18.78
C ARG A 86 -12.17 -17.27 -20.23
N GLU A 87 -12.84 -16.41 -21.00
CA GLU A 87 -13.05 -16.55 -22.45
C GLU A 87 -12.01 -15.74 -23.24
N ARG A 88 -10.73 -16.10 -23.11
CA ARG A 88 -9.79 -15.96 -24.21
C ARG A 88 -9.33 -17.36 -24.57
N GLU A 89 -10.15 -18.00 -25.40
CA GLU A 89 -9.92 -19.34 -25.94
C GLU A 89 -8.52 -19.50 -26.54
N PRO A 90 -7.89 -20.68 -26.43
CA PRO A 90 -6.78 -21.04 -27.29
C PRO A 90 -7.33 -21.24 -28.71
N ALA A 91 -7.03 -20.32 -29.62
CA ALA A 91 -7.19 -20.58 -31.04
C ALA A 91 -6.26 -21.73 -31.42
N LYS A 92 -6.85 -22.91 -31.61
CA LYS A 92 -6.22 -24.07 -32.25
C LYS A 92 -5.81 -23.62 -33.66
N VAL A 93 -4.52 -23.39 -33.89
CA VAL A 93 -3.99 -23.38 -35.25
C VAL A 93 -3.58 -24.82 -35.55
N GLY A 94 -4.53 -25.57 -36.08
CA GLY A 94 -4.22 -26.70 -36.95
C GLY A 94 -4.17 -26.19 -38.39
N VAL A 95 -3.02 -26.34 -39.05
CA VAL A 95 -2.80 -27.04 -40.33
C VAL A 95 -1.31 -27.38 -40.37
#